data_AF-A0A2H9RSU3-F1
#
_entry.id   AF-A0A2H9RSU3-F1
#
_cell.length_a   1.000
_cell.length_b   1.000
_cell.length_c   1.000
_cell.angle_alpha   90.00
_cell.angle_beta   90.00
_cell.angle_gamma   90.00
#
_symmetry.space_group_name_H-M   'P 1'
#
loop_
_entity.id
_entity.type
_entity.pdbx_description
1 polymer ?
#
loop_
_entity_poly.entity_id
_entity_poly.type
_entity_poly.pdbx_seq_one_letter_code
_entity_poly.pdbx_strand_id
1 'polypeptide(L)'
;MILTISTVFVIGLSLTVSATDSNIPEWVKNNAKWWSEGAISESDYITSLEYLIQNGIIDLPAPINEVTTVQTKYSDEERAQSFRVTISNIVQPLPVHFFEKFAFASSDFTDPNDPRGRVYDFREINPRFYLESIPSTDKMHFYDFVAKWMDSGNSLNEFDLAVDILDGTGAVIQTWDFQECEIIGYGAYLHDTTFVYSYSGLQDNEIRDRTNFSCVGVSLKTP
;
A
#
# COMPACT_ATOMS: atom_id res chain seq x y z
N MET A 1 62.56 -67.57 1.87
CA MET A 1 61.39 -66.90 2.45
C MET A 1 60.86 -65.93 1.41
N ILE A 2 59.64 -66.19 0.96
CA ILE A 2 58.88 -65.51 -0.09
C ILE A 2 58.65 -64.04 0.30
N LEU A 3 58.65 -63.12 -0.68
CA LEU A 3 57.64 -62.06 -0.79
C LEU A 3 57.85 -61.24 -2.08
N THR A 4 57.13 -61.65 -3.11
CA THR A 4 56.81 -60.88 -4.31
C THR A 4 55.93 -59.68 -3.91
N ILE A 5 56.39 -58.46 -4.15
CA ILE A 5 55.57 -57.25 -4.02
C ILE A 5 55.08 -56.90 -5.42
N SER A 6 53.91 -57.41 -5.80
CA SER A 6 53.18 -56.90 -6.96
C SER A 6 52.59 -55.54 -6.59
N THR A 7 53.14 -54.48 -7.17
CA THR A 7 52.58 -53.14 -7.08
C THR A 7 51.29 -53.07 -7.91
N VAL A 8 50.17 -52.87 -7.23
CA VAL A 8 48.87 -52.65 -7.86
C VAL A 8 48.89 -51.26 -8.51
N PHE A 9 48.87 -51.22 -9.84
CA PHE A 9 48.68 -49.99 -10.61
C PHE A 9 47.22 -49.56 -10.48
N VAL A 10 46.96 -48.60 -9.59
CA VAL A 10 45.63 -47.98 -9.44
C VAL A 10 45.43 -47.05 -10.64
N ILE A 11 44.66 -47.51 -11.63
CA ILE A 11 44.19 -46.68 -12.73
C ILE A 11 43.18 -45.70 -12.13
N GLY A 12 43.61 -44.47 -11.90
CA GLY A 12 42.72 -43.36 -11.55
C GLY A 12 41.80 -43.07 -12.72
N LEU A 13 40.57 -43.60 -12.68
CA LEU A 13 39.50 -43.23 -13.59
C LEU A 13 39.09 -41.78 -13.26
N SER A 14 39.64 -40.82 -14.01
CA SER A 14 39.17 -39.43 -13.97
C SER A 14 37.83 -39.38 -14.71
N LEU A 15 36.72 -39.32 -13.98
CA LEU A 15 35.42 -39.00 -14.54
C LEU A 15 35.45 -37.52 -14.95
N THR A 16 35.65 -37.25 -16.24
CA THR A 16 35.38 -35.93 -16.81
C THR A 16 33.87 -35.73 -16.84
N VAL A 17 33.33 -35.06 -15.81
CA VAL A 17 32.01 -34.44 -15.92
C VAL A 17 32.11 -33.39 -17.01
N SER A 18 31.63 -33.72 -18.21
CA SER A 18 31.31 -32.71 -19.21
C SER A 18 30.05 -32.01 -18.73
N ALA A 19 30.22 -30.84 -18.12
CA ALA A 19 29.12 -29.91 -17.94
C ALA A 19 28.60 -29.58 -19.33
N THR A 20 27.34 -29.90 -19.59
CA THR A 20 26.61 -29.53 -20.80
C THR A 20 26.80 -28.04 -21.02
N ASP A 21 27.28 -27.65 -22.22
CA ASP A 21 27.54 -26.27 -22.62
C ASP A 21 26.44 -25.33 -22.12
N SER A 22 26.75 -24.56 -21.08
CA SER A 22 25.93 -23.43 -20.71
C SER A 22 26.13 -22.40 -21.84
N ASN A 23 25.05 -21.94 -22.47
CA ASN A 23 25.09 -20.83 -23.45
C ASN A 23 25.62 -19.50 -22.86
N ILE A 24 26.11 -19.51 -21.62
CA ILE A 24 26.75 -18.40 -20.92
C ILE A 24 28.25 -18.38 -21.27
N PRO A 25 28.77 -17.32 -21.90
CA PRO A 25 30.18 -17.18 -22.22
C PRO A 25 31.07 -17.23 -20.99
N GLU A 26 32.27 -17.78 -21.14
CA GLU A 26 33.22 -17.96 -20.04
C GLU A 26 33.65 -16.64 -19.39
N TRP A 27 33.76 -15.56 -20.18
CA TRP A 27 34.09 -14.24 -19.64
C TRP A 27 33.00 -13.69 -18.71
N VAL A 28 31.72 -14.03 -18.92
CA VAL A 28 30.62 -13.64 -18.03
C VAL A 28 30.72 -14.39 -16.70
N LYS A 29 31.09 -15.67 -16.73
CA LYS A 29 31.34 -16.46 -15.52
C LYS A 29 32.54 -15.93 -14.72
N ASN A 30 33.61 -15.53 -15.42
CA ASN A 30 34.77 -14.91 -14.80
C ASN A 30 34.42 -13.56 -14.15
N ASN A 31 33.62 -12.73 -14.82
CA ASN A 31 33.13 -11.48 -14.23
C ASN A 31 32.26 -11.74 -12.99
N ALA A 32 31.41 -12.77 -12.99
CA ALA A 32 30.62 -13.15 -11.81
C ALA A 32 31.52 -13.56 -10.62
N LYS A 33 32.60 -14.29 -10.89
CA LYS A 33 33.60 -14.65 -9.88
C LYS A 33 34.35 -13.42 -9.36
N TRP A 34 34.84 -12.56 -10.25
CA TRP A 34 35.57 -11.36 -9.84
C TRP A 34 34.70 -10.37 -9.07
N TRP A 35 33.42 -10.29 -9.41
CA TRP A 35 32.47 -9.47 -8.66
C TRP A 35 32.26 -10.01 -7.24
N SER A 36 32.10 -11.33 -7.08
CA SER A 36 31.94 -11.93 -5.74
C SER A 36 33.19 -11.84 -4.87
N GLU A 37 34.36 -11.74 -5.50
CA GLU A 37 35.65 -11.48 -4.85
C GLU A 37 35.93 -9.99 -4.61
N GLY A 38 35.05 -9.08 -5.06
CA GLY A 38 35.21 -7.63 -4.94
C GLY A 38 36.28 -7.02 -5.86
N ALA A 39 36.71 -7.76 -6.89
CA ALA A 39 37.76 -7.36 -7.82
C ALA A 39 37.26 -6.49 -8.99
N ILE A 40 35.95 -6.49 -9.26
CA ILE A 40 35.30 -5.58 -10.22
C ILE A 40 34.10 -4.89 -9.58
N SER A 41 33.71 -3.73 -10.12
CA SER A 41 32.56 -2.98 -9.61
C SER A 41 31.23 -3.66 -9.96
N GLU A 42 30.17 -3.28 -9.24
CA GLU A 42 28.81 -3.70 -9.58
C GLU A 42 28.42 -3.25 -11.00
N SER A 43 28.83 -2.07 -11.45
CA SER A 43 28.60 -1.60 -12.83
C SER A 43 29.30 -2.47 -13.89
N ASP A 44 30.52 -2.93 -13.61
CA ASP A 44 31.26 -3.82 -14.53
C ASP A 44 30.59 -5.20 -14.61
N TYR A 45 30.02 -5.66 -13.48
CA TYR A 45 29.25 -6.90 -13.45
C TYR A 45 27.91 -6.77 -14.18
N ILE A 46 27.18 -5.67 -14.00
CA ILE A 46 25.91 -5.40 -14.70
C ILE A 46 26.11 -5.44 -16.22
N THR A 47 27.20 -4.88 -16.74
CA THR A 47 27.54 -4.94 -18.17
C THR A 47 27.61 -6.39 -18.70
N SER A 48 28.02 -7.34 -17.86
CA SER A 48 28.05 -8.76 -18.23
C SER A 48 26.65 -9.40 -18.29
N LEU A 49 25.71 -8.94 -17.47
CA LEU A 49 24.31 -9.37 -17.49
C LEU A 49 23.56 -8.75 -18.67
N GLU A 50 23.82 -7.48 -18.97
CA GLU A 50 23.29 -6.80 -20.16
C GLU A 50 23.67 -7.54 -21.45
N TYR A 51 24.91 -8.03 -21.55
CA TYR A 51 25.31 -8.85 -22.68
C TYR A 51 24.46 -10.12 -22.82
N LEU A 52 24.17 -10.81 -21.71
CA LEU A 52 23.35 -12.03 -21.75
C LEU A 52 21.93 -11.75 -22.24
N ILE A 53 21.36 -10.60 -21.87
CA ILE A 53 20.04 -10.14 -22.33
C ILE A 53 20.10 -9.77 -23.82
N GLN A 54 21.08 -8.95 -24.24
CA GLN A 54 21.23 -8.50 -25.63
C GLN A 54 21.46 -9.66 -26.61
N ASN A 55 22.14 -10.72 -26.17
CA ASN A 55 22.39 -11.90 -26.99
C ASN A 55 21.30 -12.97 -26.85
N GLY A 56 20.19 -12.68 -26.17
CA GLY A 56 19.07 -13.61 -26.01
C GLY A 56 19.42 -14.87 -25.22
N ILE A 57 20.47 -14.83 -24.41
CA ILE A 57 20.85 -15.93 -23.50
C ILE A 57 19.96 -15.90 -22.26
N ILE A 58 19.58 -14.69 -21.81
CA ILE A 58 18.50 -14.46 -20.86
C ILE A 58 17.31 -13.91 -21.63
N ASP A 59 16.19 -14.63 -21.59
CA ASP A 59 14.91 -14.15 -22.11
C ASP A 59 14.11 -13.49 -20.99
N LEU A 60 13.60 -12.29 -21.24
CA LEU A 60 12.81 -11.53 -20.29
C LEU A 60 11.36 -11.49 -20.79
N PRO A 61 10.39 -11.97 -20.00
CA PRO A 61 8.99 -12.04 -20.43
C PRO A 61 8.33 -10.66 -20.64
N ALA A 62 9.01 -9.57 -20.31
CA ALA A 62 8.63 -8.18 -20.59
C ALA A 62 9.87 -7.27 -20.58
N PRO A 63 9.85 -6.11 -21.28
CA PRO A 63 10.89 -5.11 -21.08
C PRO A 63 10.87 -4.65 -19.62
N ILE A 64 11.96 -4.90 -18.89
CA ILE A 64 12.25 -4.22 -17.63
C ILE A 64 12.48 -2.76 -17.98
N ASN A 65 11.46 -1.92 -17.79
CA ASN A 65 11.70 -0.50 -17.60
C ASN A 65 12.61 -0.41 -16.38
N GLU A 66 13.83 0.09 -16.56
CA GLU A 66 14.71 0.39 -15.42
C GLU A 66 13.91 1.25 -14.44
N VAL A 67 13.65 0.73 -13.25
CA VAL A 67 13.24 1.55 -12.12
C VAL A 67 14.48 2.31 -11.68
N THR A 68 14.89 3.30 -12.48
CA THR A 68 15.91 4.26 -12.09
C THR A 68 15.39 4.96 -10.83
N THR A 69 16.25 5.33 -9.89
CA THR A 69 15.87 6.02 -8.63
C THR A 69 15.14 7.36 -8.82
N VAL A 70 14.97 7.80 -10.06
CA VAL A 70 14.12 8.93 -10.47
C VAL A 70 12.64 8.53 -10.60
N GLN A 71 12.34 7.26 -10.88
CA GLN A 71 10.97 6.71 -10.96
C GLN A 71 10.36 6.33 -9.60
N THR A 72 11.12 6.41 -8.50
CA THR A 72 10.62 6.08 -7.15
C THR A 72 10.07 7.29 -6.38
N LYS A 73 10.21 8.50 -6.93
CA LYS A 73 9.62 9.72 -6.37
C LYS A 73 8.41 10.12 -7.20
N TYR A 74 7.27 9.50 -6.89
CA TYR A 74 5.97 10.00 -7.39
C TYR A 74 5.87 11.50 -7.12
N SER A 75 5.45 12.26 -8.12
CA SER A 75 5.21 13.68 -7.93
C SER A 75 3.99 13.89 -7.04
N ASP A 76 3.87 15.06 -6.40
CA ASP A 76 2.71 15.31 -5.54
C ASP A 76 1.39 15.31 -6.32
N GLU A 77 1.47 15.55 -7.64
CA GLU A 77 0.36 15.40 -8.59
C GLU A 77 -0.12 13.95 -8.73
N GLU A 78 0.78 12.96 -8.72
CA GLU A 78 0.43 11.54 -8.86
C GLU A 78 0.09 10.86 -7.54
N ARG A 79 0.51 11.45 -6.41
CA ARG A 79 0.27 10.89 -5.07
C ARG A 79 -1.11 11.26 -4.57
N ALA A 80 -1.71 10.37 -3.78
CA ALA A 80 -2.92 10.66 -3.03
C ALA A 80 -2.72 11.88 -2.11
N GLN A 81 -3.59 12.89 -2.24
CA GLN A 81 -3.54 14.13 -1.44
C GLN A 81 -4.80 14.37 -0.61
N SER A 82 -5.95 13.83 -1.01
CA SER A 82 -7.20 14.14 -0.31
C SER A 82 -8.22 13.01 -0.35
N PHE A 83 -9.10 13.02 0.64
CA PHE A 83 -10.29 12.17 0.70
C PHE A 83 -11.52 13.01 0.40
N ARG A 84 -12.24 12.64 -0.67
CA ARG A 84 -13.51 13.23 -1.05
C ARG A 84 -14.63 12.27 -0.71
N VAL A 85 -15.60 12.73 0.06
CA VAL A 85 -16.71 11.92 0.55
C VAL A 85 -18.01 12.34 -0.11
N THR A 86 -18.73 11.34 -0.60
CA THR A 86 -20.07 11.49 -1.20
C THR A 86 -21.03 10.56 -0.47
N ILE A 87 -22.16 11.10 -0.03
CA ILE A 87 -23.25 10.34 0.58
C ILE A 87 -24.41 10.30 -0.39
N SER A 88 -24.92 9.10 -0.64
CA SER A 88 -26.02 8.84 -1.58
C SER A 88 -27.09 7.99 -0.92
N ASN A 89 -28.16 7.70 -1.69
CA ASN A 89 -29.32 6.95 -1.18
C ASN A 89 -29.99 7.64 0.03
N ILE A 90 -29.96 8.98 0.04
CA ILE A 90 -30.60 9.84 1.04
C ILE A 90 -31.64 10.74 0.38
N VAL A 91 -32.64 11.18 1.15
CA VAL A 91 -33.78 11.97 0.64
C VAL A 91 -33.35 13.30 0.04
N GLN A 92 -32.31 13.94 0.59
CA GLN A 92 -31.78 15.21 0.11
C GLN A 92 -30.28 15.05 -0.18
N PRO A 93 -29.81 15.33 -1.41
CA PRO A 93 -28.40 15.18 -1.73
C PRO A 93 -27.55 16.15 -0.91
N LEU A 94 -26.45 15.64 -0.36
CA LEU A 94 -25.45 16.46 0.33
C LEU A 94 -24.42 16.97 -0.67
N PRO A 95 -23.84 18.16 -0.43
CA PRO A 95 -22.67 18.58 -1.20
C PRO A 95 -21.49 17.65 -0.92
N VAL A 96 -20.50 17.73 -1.80
CA VAL A 96 -19.25 16.99 -1.65
C VAL A 96 -18.45 17.58 -0.48
N HIS A 97 -17.90 16.70 0.36
CA HIS A 97 -17.10 17.09 1.52
C HIS A 97 -15.71 16.48 1.48
N PHE A 98 -14.72 17.21 2.01
CA PHE A 98 -13.35 16.73 2.15
C PHE A 98 -13.04 16.49 3.62
N PHE A 99 -12.26 15.45 3.90
CA PHE A 99 -11.87 15.08 5.25
C PHE A 99 -10.35 14.89 5.34
N GLU A 100 -9.77 15.32 6.46
CA GLU A 100 -8.34 15.19 6.72
C GLU A 100 -7.94 13.74 7.00
N LYS A 101 -8.89 12.88 7.41
CA LYS A 101 -8.61 11.46 7.62
C LYS A 101 -9.81 10.58 7.34
N PHE A 102 -9.52 9.49 6.63
CA PHE A 102 -10.35 8.31 6.49
C PHE A 102 -9.52 7.10 6.98
N ALA A 103 -10.12 6.26 7.82
CA ALA A 103 -9.50 5.01 8.24
C ALA A 103 -10.56 3.99 8.65
N PHE A 104 -10.26 2.71 8.39
CA PHE A 104 -11.01 1.61 8.99
C PHE A 104 -10.90 1.66 10.52
N ALA A 105 -11.95 1.21 11.18
CA ALA A 105 -12.00 1.06 12.62
C ALA A 105 -11.89 -0.43 12.95
N SER A 106 -10.89 -0.81 13.74
CA SER A 106 -10.73 -2.15 14.28
C SER A 106 -11.93 -2.51 15.18
N SER A 107 -12.45 -3.74 15.05
CA SER A 107 -13.35 -4.32 16.06
C SER A 107 -12.69 -4.47 17.45
N ASP A 108 -11.36 -4.61 17.51
CA ASP A 108 -10.56 -4.56 18.74
C ASP A 108 -10.15 -3.12 19.06
N PHE A 109 -10.97 -2.45 19.88
CA PHE A 109 -10.79 -1.07 20.37
C PHE A 109 -9.59 -0.86 21.32
N THR A 110 -8.65 -1.80 21.41
CA THR A 110 -7.61 -1.76 22.46
C THR A 110 -6.58 -0.66 22.26
N ASP A 111 -6.42 -0.12 21.04
CA ASP A 111 -5.61 1.07 20.80
C ASP A 111 -6.04 1.82 19.50
N PRO A 112 -6.60 3.05 19.58
CA PRO A 112 -6.92 3.87 18.41
C PRO A 112 -5.68 4.30 17.58
N ASN A 113 -4.47 4.03 18.06
CA ASN A 113 -3.23 4.22 17.33
C ASN A 113 -2.63 2.92 16.76
N ASP A 114 -3.24 1.74 16.98
CA ASP A 114 -2.71 0.47 16.46
C ASP A 114 -2.66 0.53 14.92
N PRO A 115 -1.46 0.42 14.31
CA PRO A 115 -1.33 0.42 12.85
C PRO A 115 -2.07 -0.74 12.18
N ARG A 116 -2.36 -1.84 12.88
CA ARG A 116 -3.15 -2.98 12.37
C ARG A 116 -4.63 -2.68 12.28
N GLY A 117 -5.14 -1.74 13.08
CA GLY A 117 -6.54 -1.32 13.04
C GLY A 117 -6.90 -0.44 11.85
N ARG A 118 -5.95 -0.15 10.94
CA ARG A 118 -6.13 0.74 9.78
C ARG A 118 -6.42 0.00 8.47
N VAL A 119 -6.46 -1.32 8.51
CA VAL A 119 -6.74 -2.17 7.34
C VAL A 119 -8.13 -2.76 7.49
N TYR A 120 -8.87 -2.87 6.39
CA TYR A 120 -10.11 -3.64 6.38
C TYR A 120 -9.80 -5.14 6.54
N ASP A 121 -10.31 -5.77 7.59
CA ASP A 121 -10.28 -7.22 7.72
C ASP A 121 -11.51 -7.81 7.01
N PHE A 122 -11.26 -8.56 5.94
CA PHE A 122 -12.28 -9.26 5.15
C PHE A 122 -13.11 -10.28 5.97
N ARG A 123 -12.74 -10.56 7.23
CA ARG A 123 -13.46 -11.47 8.13
C ARG A 123 -14.43 -10.77 9.08
N GLU A 124 -14.45 -9.44 9.11
CA GLU A 124 -15.44 -8.71 9.92
C GLU A 124 -16.84 -8.80 9.31
N ILE A 125 -17.85 -8.95 10.16
CA ILE A 125 -19.25 -9.13 9.74
C ILE A 125 -19.79 -7.86 9.07
N ASN A 126 -19.40 -6.68 9.58
CA ASN A 126 -19.80 -5.38 9.06
C ASN A 126 -18.56 -4.47 8.98
N PRO A 127 -18.20 -3.89 7.82
CA PRO A 127 -17.14 -2.89 7.73
C PRO A 127 -17.43 -1.68 8.62
N ARG A 128 -16.44 -1.30 9.43
CA ARG A 128 -16.46 -0.08 10.23
C ARG A 128 -15.32 0.85 9.85
N PHE A 129 -15.61 2.14 9.81
CA PHE A 129 -14.61 3.17 9.54
C PHE A 129 -14.99 4.47 10.22
N TYR A 130 -14.08 5.43 10.19
CA TYR A 130 -14.36 6.78 10.62
C TYR A 130 -13.78 7.81 9.66
N LEU A 131 -14.45 8.96 9.67
CA LEU A 131 -13.99 10.20 9.06
C LEU A 131 -13.65 11.18 10.19
N GLU A 132 -12.50 11.82 10.10
CA GLU A 132 -12.05 12.83 11.06
C GLU A 132 -11.66 14.10 10.34
N SER A 133 -12.04 15.25 10.89
CA SER A 133 -11.71 16.54 10.32
C SER A 133 -11.46 17.64 11.34
N ILE A 134 -10.93 18.77 10.88
CA ILE A 134 -11.05 20.04 11.60
C ILE A 134 -12.48 20.57 11.36
N PRO A 135 -13.24 20.89 12.42
CA PRO A 135 -14.57 21.44 12.24
C PRO A 135 -14.55 22.74 11.46
N SER A 136 -15.36 22.83 10.41
CA SER A 136 -15.31 23.94 9.46
C SER A 136 -16.69 24.23 8.85
N THR A 137 -16.92 25.49 8.45
CA THR A 137 -18.25 25.94 7.99
C THR A 137 -18.68 25.32 6.66
N ASP A 138 -17.74 24.87 5.82
CA ASP A 138 -18.03 24.13 4.59
C ASP A 138 -18.66 22.75 4.84
N LYS A 139 -18.51 22.21 6.06
CA LYS A 139 -19.12 20.94 6.50
C LYS A 139 -20.47 21.10 7.17
N MET A 140 -21.05 22.31 7.18
CA MET A 140 -22.34 22.57 7.86
C MET A 140 -23.45 21.61 7.43
N HIS A 141 -23.56 21.30 6.13
CA HIS A 141 -24.55 20.35 5.63
C HIS A 141 -24.31 18.90 6.08
N PHE A 142 -23.04 18.52 6.23
CA PHE A 142 -22.68 17.23 6.83
C PHE A 142 -23.07 17.21 8.31
N TYR A 143 -22.86 18.29 9.06
CA TYR A 143 -23.29 18.37 10.45
C TYR A 143 -24.81 18.33 10.62
N ASP A 144 -25.56 18.99 9.73
CA ASP A 144 -27.03 18.89 9.71
C ASP A 144 -27.48 17.45 9.45
N PHE A 145 -26.77 16.72 8.59
CA PHE A 145 -27.03 15.31 8.32
C PHE A 145 -26.76 14.43 9.55
N VAL A 146 -25.60 14.61 10.21
CA VAL A 146 -25.26 13.91 11.45
C VAL A 146 -26.27 14.23 12.55
N ALA A 147 -26.66 15.49 12.72
CA ALA A 147 -27.63 15.93 13.73
C ALA A 147 -28.99 15.26 13.51
N LYS A 148 -29.48 15.21 12.27
CA LYS A 148 -30.73 14.47 11.95
C LYS A 148 -30.65 13.00 12.35
N TRP A 149 -29.50 12.36 12.15
CA TRP A 149 -29.25 10.98 12.57
C TRP A 149 -29.23 10.80 14.09
N MET A 150 -28.61 11.72 14.80
CA MET A 150 -28.61 11.73 16.26
C MET A 150 -30.03 11.92 16.82
N ASP A 151 -30.84 12.79 16.19
CA ASP A 151 -32.20 13.08 16.61
C ASP A 151 -33.19 11.95 16.30
N SER A 152 -32.99 11.21 15.20
CA SER A 152 -33.88 10.11 14.82
C SER A 152 -33.63 8.83 15.60
N GLY A 153 -32.44 8.66 16.18
CA GLY A 153 -31.99 7.36 16.68
C GLY A 153 -32.13 6.28 15.60
N ASN A 154 -32.68 5.11 15.96
CA ASN A 154 -32.77 3.93 15.08
C ASN A 154 -33.85 4.02 13.97
N SER A 155 -34.49 5.17 13.76
CA SER A 155 -35.64 5.28 12.84
C SER A 155 -35.30 5.84 11.45
N LEU A 156 -34.02 6.14 11.17
CA LEU A 156 -33.62 6.60 9.85
C LEU A 156 -33.31 5.42 8.91
N ASN A 157 -33.49 5.69 7.62
CA ASN A 157 -33.07 4.77 6.58
C ASN A 157 -31.55 4.78 6.46
N GLU A 158 -31.00 3.62 6.10
CA GLU A 158 -29.60 3.45 5.74
C GLU A 158 -29.24 4.29 4.51
N PHE A 159 -27.95 4.59 4.36
CA PHE A 159 -27.42 5.39 3.25
C PHE A 159 -26.17 4.74 2.66
N ASP A 160 -25.81 5.09 1.44
CA ASP A 160 -24.56 4.65 0.84
C ASP A 160 -23.51 5.75 0.95
N LEU A 161 -22.24 5.37 1.08
CA LEU A 161 -21.13 6.31 1.25
C LEU A 161 -19.96 5.90 0.38
N ALA A 162 -19.48 6.83 -0.44
CA ALA A 162 -18.26 6.67 -1.24
C ALA A 162 -17.14 7.58 -0.71
N VAL A 163 -15.95 7.01 -0.52
CA VAL A 163 -14.71 7.73 -0.22
C VAL A 163 -13.79 7.61 -1.43
N ASP A 164 -13.67 8.69 -2.18
CA ASP A 164 -12.68 8.81 -3.26
C ASP A 164 -11.34 9.24 -2.68
N ILE A 165 -10.29 8.51 -3.05
CA ILE A 165 -8.91 8.95 -2.85
C ILE A 165 -8.48 9.69 -4.10
N LEU A 166 -8.15 10.97 -3.95
CA LEU A 166 -7.78 11.82 -5.07
C LEU A 166 -6.28 12.09 -5.10
N ASP A 167 -5.72 12.15 -6.30
CA ASP A 167 -4.35 12.59 -6.53
C ASP A 167 -4.21 14.12 -6.38
N GLY A 168 -3.00 14.66 -6.57
CA GLY A 168 -2.75 16.10 -6.47
C GLY A 168 -3.38 16.94 -7.60
N THR A 169 -3.84 16.30 -8.68
CA THR A 169 -4.62 16.96 -9.74
C THR A 169 -6.13 16.95 -9.47
N GLY A 170 -6.57 16.17 -8.47
CA GLY A 170 -7.98 15.94 -8.14
C GLY A 170 -8.61 14.78 -8.91
N ALA A 171 -7.82 14.00 -9.66
CA ALA A 171 -8.29 12.79 -10.31
C ALA A 171 -8.49 11.68 -9.27
N VAL A 172 -9.51 10.84 -9.49
CA VAL A 172 -9.78 9.69 -8.60
C VAL A 172 -8.72 8.63 -8.86
N ILE A 173 -8.02 8.20 -7.81
CA ILE A 173 -7.10 7.05 -7.84
C ILE A 173 -7.88 5.77 -7.56
N GLN A 174 -8.71 5.78 -6.52
CA GLN A 174 -9.58 4.67 -6.14
C GLN A 174 -10.78 5.18 -5.33
N THR A 175 -11.86 4.41 -5.34
CA THR A 175 -13.08 4.68 -4.58
C THR A 175 -13.38 3.51 -3.66
N TRP A 176 -13.46 3.78 -2.36
CA TRP A 176 -14.06 2.87 -1.39
C TRP A 176 -15.55 3.12 -1.34
N ASP A 177 -16.34 2.13 -1.75
CA ASP A 177 -17.79 2.22 -1.84
C ASP A 177 -18.43 1.37 -0.75
N PHE A 178 -19.12 2.02 0.16
CA PHE A 178 -19.81 1.44 1.32
C PHE A 178 -21.32 1.47 1.12
N GLN A 179 -21.96 0.36 1.46
CA GLN A 179 -23.38 0.12 1.19
C GLN A 179 -24.14 -0.12 2.48
N GLU A 180 -25.36 0.42 2.56
CA GLU A 180 -26.26 0.25 3.70
C GLU A 180 -25.59 0.65 5.04
N CYS A 181 -25.15 1.90 5.11
CA CYS A 181 -24.45 2.48 6.25
C CYS A 181 -25.38 3.16 7.26
N GLU A 182 -24.92 3.17 8.51
CA GLU A 182 -25.46 3.96 9.61
C GLU A 182 -24.33 4.73 10.34
N ILE A 183 -24.70 5.84 10.99
CA ILE A 183 -23.80 6.56 11.89
C ILE A 183 -23.89 5.90 13.27
N ILE A 184 -22.75 5.40 13.76
CA ILE A 184 -22.66 4.73 15.07
C ILE A 184 -22.01 5.60 16.14
N GLY A 185 -21.50 6.77 15.79
CA GLY A 185 -20.99 7.72 16.78
C GLY A 185 -20.47 9.01 16.15
N TYR A 186 -20.65 10.11 16.86
CA TYR A 186 -20.10 11.41 16.52
C TYR A 186 -19.56 12.10 17.76
N GLY A 187 -18.47 12.87 17.63
CA GLY A 187 -17.99 13.72 18.71
C GLY A 187 -16.94 14.72 18.26
N ALA A 188 -16.99 15.91 18.85
CA ALA A 188 -15.94 16.92 18.76
C ALA A 188 -15.07 16.87 20.02
N TYR A 189 -13.75 16.96 19.86
CA TYR A 189 -12.80 16.86 20.96
C TYR A 189 -11.58 17.75 20.73
N LEU A 190 -10.92 18.14 21.82
CA LEU A 190 -9.62 18.80 21.77
C LEU A 190 -8.54 17.74 21.54
N HIS A 191 -7.71 17.95 20.52
CA HIS A 191 -6.50 17.20 20.29
C HIS A 191 -5.31 18.01 20.80
N ASP A 192 -4.69 17.57 21.90
CA ASP A 192 -3.61 18.25 22.62
C ASP A 192 -2.30 17.44 22.71
N THR A 193 -2.21 16.33 21.95
CA THR A 193 -1.04 15.43 21.96
C THR A 193 0.10 15.97 21.11
N THR A 194 1.21 16.34 21.74
CA THR A 194 2.37 17.02 21.11
C THR A 194 3.15 16.20 20.06
N PHE A 195 2.92 14.88 19.96
CA PHE A 195 3.66 13.96 19.08
C PHE A 195 2.82 13.38 17.94
N VAL A 196 1.60 13.86 17.73
CA VAL A 196 0.71 13.43 16.66
C VAL A 196 0.70 14.48 15.55
N TYR A 197 0.55 14.04 14.30
CA TYR A 197 0.48 14.92 13.14
C TYR A 197 -0.72 15.88 13.25
N SER A 198 -0.46 17.17 13.05
CA SER A 198 -1.46 18.25 13.05
C SER A 198 -2.12 18.37 11.68
N TYR A 199 -3.44 18.52 11.67
CA TYR A 199 -4.22 18.74 10.45
C TYR A 199 -4.14 20.19 9.97
N SER A 200 -4.00 21.14 10.89
CA SER A 200 -3.84 22.56 10.56
C SER A 200 -2.44 22.88 10.00
N GLY A 201 -1.49 21.95 10.09
CA GLY A 201 -0.09 22.16 9.75
C GLY A 201 0.68 22.98 10.80
N LEU A 202 0.01 23.42 11.87
CA LEU A 202 0.61 24.11 13.01
C LEU A 202 0.81 23.11 14.15
N GLN A 203 1.99 23.14 14.77
CA GLN A 203 2.27 22.29 15.93
C GLN A 203 1.67 22.91 17.21
N ASP A 204 0.34 22.90 17.29
CA ASP A 204 -0.46 23.41 18.40
C ASP A 204 -1.65 22.46 18.68
N ASN A 205 -2.41 22.74 19.73
CA ASN A 205 -3.68 22.08 19.96
C ASN A 205 -4.69 22.44 18.86
N GLU A 206 -5.55 21.48 18.50
CA GLU A 206 -6.60 21.71 17.52
C GLU A 206 -7.88 20.97 17.91
N ILE A 207 -9.01 21.54 17.53
CA ILE A 207 -10.30 20.89 17.71
C ILE A 207 -10.51 19.98 16.52
N ARG A 208 -10.87 18.73 16.77
CA ARG A 208 -11.23 17.75 15.75
C ARG A 208 -12.64 17.25 15.98
N ASP A 209 -13.29 16.83 14.91
CA ASP A 209 -14.49 16.00 14.99
C ASP A 209 -14.25 14.64 14.36
N ARG A 210 -14.97 13.64 14.85
CA ARG A 210 -14.95 12.29 14.30
C ARG A 210 -16.36 11.77 14.15
N THR A 211 -16.65 11.18 13.00
CA THR A 211 -17.87 10.41 12.74
C THR A 211 -17.49 8.96 12.45
N ASN A 212 -18.10 8.03 13.18
CA ASN A 212 -17.90 6.59 13.01
C ASN A 212 -19.11 5.99 12.29
N PHE A 213 -18.83 5.08 11.37
CA PHE A 213 -19.81 4.44 10.50
C PHE A 213 -19.72 2.92 10.65
N SER A 214 -20.88 2.27 10.51
CA SER A 214 -21.01 0.82 10.34
C SER A 214 -21.82 0.59 9.08
N CYS A 215 -21.37 -0.31 8.21
CA CYS A 215 -22.06 -0.60 6.96
C CYS A 215 -22.21 -2.12 6.77
N VAL A 216 -23.09 -2.53 5.87
CA VAL A 216 -23.28 -3.95 5.54
C VAL A 216 -22.26 -4.41 4.49
N GLY A 217 -21.95 -3.53 3.52
CA GLY A 217 -21.07 -3.86 2.40
C GLY A 217 -19.93 -2.86 2.21
N VAL A 218 -18.81 -3.35 1.67
CA VAL A 218 -17.72 -2.53 1.16
C VAL A 218 -17.15 -3.13 -0.12
N SER A 219 -16.80 -2.27 -1.07
CA SER A 219 -16.08 -2.64 -2.28
C SER A 219 -15.02 -1.59 -2.62
N LEU A 220 -13.93 -2.03 -3.26
CA LEU A 220 -12.89 -1.14 -3.77
C LEU A 220 -13.00 -1.08 -5.30
N LYS A 221 -13.11 0.14 -5.83
CA LYS A 221 -13.21 0.40 -7.27
C LYS A 221 -12.01 1.24 -7.71
N THR A 222 -11.52 0.96 -8.91
CA THR A 222 -10.55 1.82 -9.61
C THR A 222 -11.23 2.38 -10.87
N PRO A 223 -10.86 3.59 -11.32
CA PRO A 223 -11.36 4.16 -12.56
C PRO A 223 -11.12 3.28 -13.80
#